data_AF-A0A963IP06-F1
#
_entry.id   AF-A0A963IP06-F1
#
_cell.length_a   1.000
_cell.length_b   1.000
_cell.length_c   1.000
_cell.angle_alpha   90.00
_cell.angle_beta   90.00
_cell.angle_gamma   90.00
#
_symmetry.space_group_name_H-M   'P 1'
#
loop_
_entity.id
_entity.type
_entity.pdbx_description
1 polymer ?
#
loop_
_entity_poly.entity_id
_entity_poly.type
_entity_poly.pdbx_seq_one_letter_code
_entity_poly.pdbx_strand_id
1 'polypeptide(L)' 'MPATVKSPEKKLPVVTFEGSPFRLHQPFLPAGDQPEAIEKLLEGLADGLSFQTLLGVTGSGKTYTMANV' A
#
# COMPACT_ATOMS: atom_id res chain seq x y z
N MET A 1 -28.36 22.22 -19.34
CA MET A 1 -27.50 22.63 -18.20
C MET A 1 -28.32 23.55 -17.31
N PRO A 2 -28.13 23.61 -15.98
CA PRO A 2 -27.06 23.04 -15.13
C PRO A 2 -27.64 22.03 -14.09
N ALA A 3 -26.93 21.32 -13.23
CA ALA A 3 -25.57 21.44 -12.72
C ALA A 3 -24.96 20.04 -12.47
N THR A 4 -23.67 19.97 -12.75
CA THR A 4 -22.69 18.96 -12.35
C THR A 4 -22.67 18.70 -10.85
N VAL A 5 -22.64 17.42 -10.44
CA VAL A 5 -21.72 16.94 -9.40
C VAL A 5 -21.13 15.60 -9.86
N LYS A 6 -20.01 15.66 -10.60
CA LYS A 6 -18.99 14.62 -10.53
C LYS A 6 -18.15 14.94 -9.28
N SER A 7 -18.13 14.07 -8.28
CA SER A 7 -17.18 14.13 -7.16
C SER A 7 -17.03 12.73 -6.54
N PRO A 8 -15.82 12.35 -6.10
CA PRO A 8 -15.17 11.12 -6.53
C PRO A 8 -15.10 10.03 -5.45
N GLU A 9 -14.97 8.79 -5.92
CA GLU A 9 -14.27 7.64 -5.32
C GLU A 9 -13.96 7.71 -3.81
N LYS A 10 -14.72 6.97 -2.98
CA LYS A 10 -14.28 6.54 -1.64
C LYS A 10 -14.54 5.04 -1.46
N LYS A 11 -13.66 4.24 -2.02
CA LYS A 11 -13.45 2.81 -1.72
C LYS A 11 -11.97 2.77 -1.26
N LEU A 12 -11.55 2.21 -0.13
CA LEU A 12 -12.05 1.02 0.58
C LEU A 12 -11.69 1.07 2.08
N PRO A 13 -12.43 0.36 2.95
CA PRO A 13 -11.99 0.02 4.30
C PRO A 13 -11.24 -1.32 4.38
N VAL A 14 -11.23 -2.14 3.31
CA VAL A 14 -10.57 -3.47 3.25
C VAL A 14 -10.02 -3.78 1.85
N VAL A 15 -8.71 -3.97 1.82
CA VAL A 15 -7.78 -4.59 0.87
C VAL A 15 -7.89 -6.11 0.70
N THR A 16 -8.07 -6.69 -0.48
CA THR A 16 -7.77 -8.11 -0.71
C THR A 16 -6.93 -8.29 -1.95
N PHE A 17 -5.90 -9.13 -1.87
CA PHE A 17 -5.01 -9.45 -3.00
C PHE A 17 -5.34 -10.84 -3.54
N GLU A 18 -5.27 -11.02 -4.86
CA GLU A 18 -5.57 -12.30 -5.51
C GLU A 18 -4.60 -13.39 -5.02
N GLY A 19 -5.14 -14.54 -4.59
CA GLY A 19 -4.34 -15.64 -4.03
C GLY A 19 -3.85 -15.43 -2.59
N SER A 20 -4.14 -14.29 -1.96
CA SER A 20 -3.77 -14.01 -0.58
C SER A 20 -4.93 -14.29 0.38
N PRO A 21 -4.70 -15.02 1.50
CA PRO A 21 -5.71 -15.18 2.55
C PRO A 21 -5.89 -13.92 3.41
N PHE A 22 -5.05 -12.89 3.20
CA PHE A 22 -5.02 -11.71 4.04
C PHE A 22 -6.01 -10.63 3.58
N ARG A 23 -6.60 -9.94 4.58
CA ARG A 23 -7.52 -8.82 4.39
C ARG A 23 -6.93 -7.59 5.05
N LEU A 24 -6.44 -6.65 4.25
CA LEU A 24 -5.76 -5.47 4.74
C LEU A 24 -6.76 -4.34 4.99
N HIS A 25 -7.04 -4.01 6.24
CA HIS A 25 -7.87 -2.84 6.54
C HIS A 25 -7.08 -1.54 6.28
N GLN A 26 -7.35 -0.88 5.14
CA GLN A 26 -6.65 0.33 4.70
C GLN A 26 -7.56 1.58 4.71
N PRO A 27 -7.70 2.27 5.85
CA PRO A 27 -8.59 3.44 5.96
C PRO A 27 -8.10 4.68 5.18
N PHE A 28 -6.84 4.67 4.77
CA PHE A 28 -6.18 5.69 3.94
C PHE A 28 -5.27 5.00 2.93
N LEU A 29 -4.96 5.69 1.83
CA LEU A 29 -4.03 5.23 0.80
C LEU A 29 -2.57 5.42 1.26
N PRO A 30 -1.61 4.63 0.75
CA PRO A 30 -0.19 4.88 0.97
C PRO A 30 0.22 6.25 0.45
N ALA A 31 1.09 6.95 1.17
CA ALA A 31 1.51 8.31 0.84
C ALA A 31 3.02 8.53 1.06
N GLY A 32 3.56 9.61 0.47
CA GLY A 32 5.00 9.88 0.50
C GLY A 32 5.78 8.78 -0.19
N ASP A 33 6.86 8.30 0.44
CA ASP A 33 7.73 7.26 -0.11
C ASP A 33 7.21 5.83 0.12
N GLN A 34 6.03 5.67 0.74
CA GLN A 34 5.46 4.36 1.03
C GLN A 34 5.16 3.53 -0.22
N PRO A 35 4.56 4.07 -1.31
CA PRO A 35 4.30 3.29 -2.53
C PRO A 35 5.59 2.73 -3.14
N GLU A 36 6.62 3.57 -3.27
CA GLU A 36 7.91 3.17 -3.83
C GLU A 36 8.61 2.10 -2.97
N ALA A 37 8.52 2.22 -1.64
CA ALA A 37 9.05 1.22 -0.73
C ALA A 37 8.33 -0.14 -0.85
N ILE A 38 7.00 -0.14 -1.01
CA ILE A 38 6.23 -1.37 -1.22
C ILE A 38 6.62 -2.03 -2.54
N GLU A 39 6.71 -1.25 -3.63
CA GLU A 39 7.08 -1.76 -4.96
C GLU A 39 8.46 -2.43 -4.94
N LYS A 40 9.48 -1.78 -4.36
CA LYS A 40 10.83 -2.34 -4.26
C LYS A 40 10.89 -3.63 -3.42
N LEU A 41 10.10 -3.69 -2.34
CA LEU A 41 10.04 -4.89 -1.51
C LEU A 41 9.39 -6.06 -2.25
N LEU A 42 8.31 -5.79 -3.00
CA LEU A 42 7.63 -6.79 -3.83
C LEU A 42 8.52 -7.28 -4.97
N GLU A 43 9.24 -6.38 -5.65
CA GLU A 43 10.22 -6.73 -6.69
C GLU A 43 11.31 -7.62 -6.11
N GLY A 44 11.91 -7.25 -4.97
CA GLY A 44 12.92 -8.07 -4.32
C GLY A 44 12.41 -9.45 -3.89
N LEU A 45 11.12 -9.58 -3.52
CA LEU A 45 10.50 -10.88 -3.22
C LEU A 45 10.33 -11.71 -4.50
N ALA A 46 9.90 -11.09 -5.60
CA ALA A 46 9.76 -11.74 -6.90
C ALA A 46 11.11 -12.20 -7.46
N ASP A 47 12.17 -11.43 -7.24
CA ASP A 47 13.55 -11.74 -7.63
C ASP A 47 14.21 -12.81 -6.72
N GLY A 48 13.53 -13.23 -5.65
CA GLY A 48 14.03 -14.26 -4.73
C GLY A 48 15.12 -13.76 -3.78
N LEU A 49 15.16 -12.46 -3.47
CA LEU A 49 16.10 -11.91 -2.50
C LEU A 49 15.78 -12.43 -1.10
N SER A 50 16.73 -13.17 -0.51
CA SER A 50 16.59 -13.71 0.85
C SER A 50 16.59 -12.64 1.94
N PHE A 51 17.17 -11.46 1.68
CA PHE A 51 17.29 -10.39 2.65
C PHE A 51 16.99 -9.04 2.01
N GLN A 52 16.11 -8.27 2.65
CA GLN A 52 15.76 -6.92 2.25
C GLN A 52 15.66 -6.02 3.48
N THR A 53 16.03 -4.73 3.34
CA THR A 53 16.04 -3.77 4.44
C THR A 53 15.12 -2.60 4.12
N LEU A 54 14.04 -2.45 4.91
CA LEU A 54 13.17 -1.28 4.85
C LEU A 54 13.73 -0.15 5.75
N LEU A 55 14.49 0.77 5.17
CA LEU A 55 14.98 1.95 5.87
C LEU A 55 13.92 3.04 5.85
N GLY A 56 13.42 3.43 7.02
CA GLY A 56 12.45 4.53 7.14
C GLY A 56 12.60 5.29 8.44
N VAL A 57 12.33 6.59 8.41
CA VAL A 57 12.37 7.47 9.59
C VAL A 57 11.26 7.11 10.60
N THR A 58 11.39 7.57 11.84
CA THR A 58 10.34 7.36 12.85
C THR A 58 9.07 8.11 12.44
N GLY A 59 7.91 7.46 12.53
CA GLY A 59 6.63 8.06 12.13
C GLY A 59 6.27 7.94 10.65
N SER A 60 7.13 7.38 9.79
CA SER A 60 6.85 7.20 8.35
C SER A 60 5.84 6.10 8.02
N GLY A 61 5.32 5.39 9.02
CA GLY A 61 4.34 4.31 8.81
C GLY A 61 4.94 2.99 8.33
N LYS A 62 6.17 2.61 8.74
CA LYS A 62 6.80 1.33 8.36
C LYS A 62 5.92 0.09 8.53
N THR A 63 5.10 0.03 9.59
CA THR A 63 4.12 -1.06 9.79
C THR A 63 3.07 -1.10 8.69
N TYR A 64 2.59 0.06 8.25
CA TYR A 64 1.61 0.17 7.18
C TYR A 64 2.22 -0.21 5.82
N THR A 65 3.47 0.20 5.56
CA THR A 65 4.25 -0.24 4.39
C THR A 65 4.36 -1.76 4.34
N MET A 66 4.79 -2.40 5.44
CA MET A 66 4.99 -3.86 5.47
C MET A 66 3.67 -4.65 5.35
N ALA A 67 2.54 -4.09 5.77
CA ALA A 67 1.25 -4.75 5.66
C ALA A 67 0.68 -4.78 4.22
N ASN A 68 1.23 -3.96 3.31
CA ASN A 68 0.86 -3.92 1.89
C ASN A 68 1.77 -4.81 1.01
N VAL A 69 2.82 -5.41 1.58
CA VAL A 69 3.70 -6.38 0.92
C VAL A 69 3.14 -7.77 1.13
#